data_AF-A0A4Q5RDZ6-F1
#
_entry.id   AF-A0A4Q5RDZ6-F1
#
_cell.length_a   1.000
_cell.length_b   1.000
_cell.length_c   1.000
_cell.angle_alpha   90.00
_cell.angle_beta   90.00
_cell.angle_gamma   90.00
#
_symmetry.space_group_name_H-M   'P 1'
#
loop_
_entity.id
_entity.type
_entity.pdbx_description
1 polymer ?
#
loop_
_entity_poly.entity_id
_entity_poly.type
_entity_poly.pdbx_seq_one_letter_code
_entity_poly.pdbx_strand_id
1 'polypeptide(L)'
;MQCHFCPAGWENKALPASVAPAVRALRRHTSYPYWSWAGLATVVALLTFGFLAGIRDHHTDEALLQVPRAGDIYTVRTDSAGRYSLLKVRRVGGNNVELVANDYQVDNNSPLHDLNSPEKYGKEPFTLTRLELQIMRRKDQLTDVDRP
;
A
#
# COMPACT_ATOMS: atom_id res chain seq x y z
N MET A 1 -47.74 -33.53 -26.16
CA MET A 1 -47.02 -33.36 -27.43
C MET A 1 -45.53 -33.47 -27.13
N GLN A 2 -44.89 -34.49 -27.68
CA GLN A 2 -43.50 -34.86 -27.42
C GLN A 2 -42.59 -34.07 -28.36
N CYS A 3 -41.59 -33.38 -27.79
CA CYS A 3 -40.58 -32.68 -28.58
C CYS A 3 -39.42 -33.64 -28.85
N HIS A 4 -39.37 -34.21 -30.04
CA HIS A 4 -38.44 -35.25 -30.42
C HIS A 4 -37.32 -34.63 -31.28
N PHE A 5 -36.25 -34.14 -30.65
CA PHE A 5 -35.14 -33.34 -31.22
C PHE A 5 -35.35 -31.82 -31.20
N CYS A 6 -35.08 -31.22 -30.04
CA CYS A 6 -34.71 -29.80 -29.98
C CYS A 6 -33.18 -29.71 -30.13
N PRO A 7 -32.64 -29.21 -31.26
CA PRO A 7 -31.21 -28.92 -31.33
C PRO A 7 -30.89 -27.82 -30.32
N ALA A 8 -30.00 -28.16 -29.39
CA ALA A 8 -29.48 -27.22 -28.41
C ALA A 8 -28.66 -26.15 -29.14
N GLY A 9 -29.20 -24.93 -29.19
CA GLY A 9 -28.52 -23.76 -29.75
C GLY A 9 -28.99 -23.39 -31.16
N TRP A 10 -30.03 -22.56 -31.24
CA TRP A 10 -30.42 -21.92 -32.50
C TRP A 10 -29.64 -20.63 -32.67
N GLU A 11 -28.89 -20.50 -33.77
CA GLU A 11 -28.28 -19.23 -34.17
C GLU A 11 -29.38 -18.21 -34.49
N ASN A 12 -29.20 -16.94 -34.08
CA ASN A 12 -30.23 -15.89 -34.16
C ASN A 12 -30.87 -15.70 -35.56
N LYS A 13 -30.18 -16.14 -36.62
CA LYS A 13 -30.61 -16.03 -38.02
C LYS A 13 -31.57 -17.15 -38.46
N ALA A 14 -31.66 -18.25 -37.70
CA ALA A 14 -32.49 -19.41 -38.00
C ALA A 14 -33.87 -19.39 -37.31
N LEU A 15 -34.20 -18.33 -36.56
CA LEU A 15 -35.49 -18.24 -35.88
C LEU A 15 -36.62 -17.88 -36.86
N PRO A 16 -37.80 -18.53 -36.75
CA PRO A 16 -38.97 -18.12 -37.51
C PRO A 16 -39.39 -16.69 -37.16
N ALA A 17 -39.85 -15.92 -38.15
CA ALA A 17 -40.23 -14.52 -38.00
C ALA A 17 -41.32 -14.29 -36.92
N SER A 18 -42.14 -15.30 -36.64
CA SER A 18 -43.18 -15.28 -35.59
C SER A 18 -42.62 -15.22 -34.16
N VAL A 19 -41.39 -15.71 -33.92
CA VAL A 19 -40.76 -15.77 -32.59
C VAL A 19 -39.77 -14.61 -32.37
N ALA A 20 -39.36 -13.94 -33.44
CA ALA A 20 -38.49 -12.76 -33.41
C ALA A 20 -38.96 -11.60 -32.50
N PRO A 21 -40.27 -11.25 -32.39
CA PRO A 21 -40.70 -10.21 -31.45
C PRO A 21 -40.56 -10.66 -29.99
N ALA A 22 -40.84 -11.92 -29.67
CA ALA A 22 -40.70 -12.47 -28.32
C ALA A 22 -39.23 -12.51 -27.87
N VAL A 23 -38.31 -12.91 -28.75
CA VAL A 23 -36.86 -12.92 -28.47
C VAL A 23 -36.31 -11.49 -28.31
N ARG A 24 -36.77 -10.53 -29.13
CA ARG A 24 -36.38 -9.12 -28.97
C ARG A 24 -36.90 -8.51 -27.67
N ALA A 25 -38.11 -8.86 -27.24
CA ALA A 25 -38.66 -8.44 -25.96
C ALA A 25 -37.84 -9.00 -24.79
N LEU A 26 -37.53 -10.30 -24.81
CA LEU A 26 -36.67 -10.93 -23.80
C LEU A 26 -35.31 -10.24 -23.72
N ARG A 27 -34.62 -10.05 -24.86
CA ARG A 27 -33.29 -9.43 -24.90
C ARG A 27 -33.25 -8.01 -24.34
N ARG A 28 -34.33 -7.23 -24.51
CA ARG A 28 -34.44 -5.90 -23.89
C ARG A 28 -34.56 -5.98 -22.36
N HIS A 29 -35.24 -6.99 -21.83
CA HIS A 29 -35.39 -7.20 -20.39
C HIS A 29 -34.18 -7.92 -19.73
N THR A 30 -33.39 -8.67 -20.49
CA THR A 30 -32.17 -9.34 -20.01
C THR A 30 -30.88 -8.56 -20.23
N SER A 31 -30.97 -7.33 -20.76
CA SER A 31 -29.79 -6.47 -20.94
C SER A 31 -29.27 -6.09 -19.55
N TYR A 32 -28.07 -6.59 -19.21
CA TYR A 32 -27.46 -6.39 -17.91
C TYR A 32 -27.24 -4.89 -17.69
N PRO A 33 -27.84 -4.28 -16.65
CA PRO A 33 -27.73 -2.84 -16.45
C PRO A 33 -26.30 -2.48 -16.11
N TYR A 34 -25.70 -1.50 -16.79
CA TYR A 34 -24.31 -1.07 -16.55
C TYR A 34 -24.04 -0.69 -15.08
N TRP A 35 -25.08 -0.35 -14.32
CA TRP A 35 -25.06 -0.06 -12.88
C TRP A 35 -24.67 -1.25 -11.99
N SER A 36 -24.81 -2.50 -12.44
CA SER A 36 -24.36 -3.68 -11.68
C SER A 36 -22.84 -3.72 -11.49
N TRP A 37 -22.10 -3.02 -12.35
CA TRP A 37 -20.64 -2.93 -12.29
C TRP A 37 -20.15 -1.82 -11.35
N ALA A 38 -21.04 -1.00 -10.78
CA ALA A 38 -20.66 0.06 -9.87
C ALA A 38 -19.88 -0.49 -8.66
N GLY A 39 -20.31 -1.64 -8.11
CA GLY A 39 -19.59 -2.30 -7.02
C GLY A 39 -18.18 -2.74 -7.42
N LEU A 40 -18.04 -3.36 -8.59
CA LEU A 40 -16.73 -3.77 -9.10
C LEU A 40 -15.84 -2.57 -9.40
N ALA A 41 -16.40 -1.51 -10.00
CA ALA A 41 -15.69 -0.27 -10.29
C ALA A 41 -15.15 0.39 -9.01
N THR A 42 -15.94 0.41 -7.94
CA THR A 42 -15.50 0.92 -6.63
C THR A 42 -14.35 0.08 -6.05
N VAL A 43 -14.45 -1.25 -6.09
CA VAL A 43 -13.37 -2.12 -5.60
C VAL A 43 -12.08 -1.89 -6.39
N VAL A 44 -12.17 -1.83 -7.72
CA VAL A 44 -11.01 -1.55 -8.58
C VAL A 44 -10.42 -0.17 -8.25
N ALA A 45 -11.26 0.85 -8.09
CA ALA A 45 -10.81 2.19 -7.73
C ALA A 45 -10.05 2.21 -6.39
N LEU A 46 -10.58 1.54 -5.36
CA LEU A 46 -9.93 1.44 -4.06
C LEU A 46 -8.57 0.72 -4.14
N LEU A 47 -8.49 -0.39 -4.87
CA LEU A 47 -7.23 -1.11 -5.08
C LEU A 47 -6.20 -0.24 -5.80
N THR A 48 -6.60 0.44 -6.88
CA THR A 48 -5.71 1.35 -7.61
C THR A 48 -5.23 2.52 -6.75
N PHE A 49 -6.12 3.08 -5.92
CA PHE A 49 -5.78 4.16 -5.02
C PHE A 49 -4.78 3.70 -3.94
N GLY A 50 -5.03 2.55 -3.31
CA GLY A 50 -4.11 2.00 -2.30
C GLY A 50 -2.72 1.72 -2.87
N PHE A 51 -2.64 1.19 -4.09
CA PHE A 51 -1.36 0.93 -4.75
C PHE A 51 -0.60 2.23 -5.08
N LEU A 52 -1.30 3.23 -5.61
CA LEU A 52 -0.71 4.56 -5.90
C LEU A 52 -0.27 5.28 -4.63
N ALA A 53 -1.05 5.18 -3.55
CA ALA A 53 -0.71 5.77 -2.26
C ALA A 53 0.57 5.16 -1.69
N GLY A 54 0.69 3.83 -1.67
CA GLY A 54 1.89 3.14 -1.17
C GLY A 54 3.15 3.46 -1.99
N ILE A 55 3.05 3.53 -3.32
CA ILE A 55 4.19 3.93 -4.18
C ILE A 55 4.65 5.35 -3.84
N ARG A 56 3.71 6.27 -3.63
CA ARG A 56 4.03 7.67 -3.31
C ARG A 56 4.70 7.81 -1.95
N ASP A 57 4.28 7.01 -0.98
CA ASP A 57 4.85 6.96 0.36
C ASP A 57 6.31 6.50 0.30
N HIS A 58 6.58 5.36 -0.35
CA HIS A 58 7.94 4.84 -0.54
C HIS A 58 8.88 5.82 -1.25
N HIS A 59 8.41 6.51 -2.29
CA HIS A 59 9.22 7.53 -2.95
C HIS A 59 9.52 8.72 -2.06
N THR A 60 8.62 9.06 -1.14
CA THR A 60 8.82 10.15 -0.18
C THR A 60 9.90 9.76 0.82
N ASP A 61 9.84 8.56 1.39
CA ASP A 61 10.89 8.05 2.30
C ASP A 61 12.26 8.04 1.66
N GLU A 62 12.36 7.52 0.42
CA GLU A 62 13.63 7.46 -0.29
C GLU A 62 14.22 8.85 -0.54
N ALA A 63 13.38 9.82 -0.87
CA ALA A 63 13.80 11.21 -1.03
C ALA A 63 14.28 11.81 0.30
N LEU A 64 13.60 11.51 1.41
CA LEU A 64 13.98 11.98 2.75
C LEU A 64 15.29 11.34 3.23
N LEU A 65 15.53 10.05 2.95
CA LEU A 65 16.79 9.36 3.25
C LEU A 65 17.96 9.88 2.44
N GLN A 66 17.73 10.34 1.21
CA GLN A 66 18.80 10.92 0.40
C GLN A 66 19.28 12.26 0.96
N VAL A 67 18.41 13.03 1.61
CA VAL A 67 18.72 14.34 2.18
C VAL A 67 18.31 14.36 3.67
N PRO A 68 19.07 13.65 4.53
CA PRO A 68 18.77 13.59 5.95
C PRO A 68 18.91 14.98 6.56
N ARG A 69 18.02 15.30 7.50
CA ARG A 69 17.96 16.58 8.19
C ARG A 69 17.85 16.36 9.70
N ALA A 70 18.44 17.26 10.47
CA ALA A 70 18.23 17.29 11.91
C ALA A 70 16.73 17.40 12.23
N GLY A 71 16.24 16.51 13.08
CA GLY A 71 14.83 16.38 13.42
C GLY A 71 14.10 15.22 12.75
N ASP A 72 14.64 14.65 11.66
CA ASP A 72 14.04 13.48 11.01
C ASP A 72 14.00 12.28 11.98
N ILE A 73 12.97 11.45 11.87
CA ILE A 73 12.72 10.29 12.70
C ILE A 73 12.63 9.06 11.80
N TYR A 74 13.44 8.05 12.09
CA TYR A 74 13.48 6.81 11.33
C TYR A 74 12.87 5.70 12.16
N THR A 75 11.88 5.03 11.59
CA THR A 75 11.37 3.79 12.17
C THR A 75 12.29 2.65 11.80
N VAL A 76 12.80 1.95 12.80
CA VAL A 76 13.71 0.81 12.61
C VAL A 76 13.16 -0.47 13.20
N ARG A 77 13.42 -1.59 12.52
CA ARG A 77 13.12 -2.93 13.01
C ARG A 77 14.34 -3.54 13.69
N THR A 78 14.24 -3.74 15.00
CA THR A 78 15.27 -4.35 15.82
C THR A 78 15.01 -5.84 15.91
N ASP A 79 15.87 -6.62 15.24
CA ASP A 79 15.95 -8.09 15.26
C ASP A 79 14.86 -8.86 14.50
N SER A 80 15.10 -10.18 14.36
CA SER A 80 14.19 -11.15 13.75
C SER A 80 12.88 -11.35 14.54
N ALA A 81 12.83 -10.86 15.78
CA ALA A 81 11.63 -10.91 16.62
C ALA A 81 10.55 -9.90 16.18
N GLY A 82 10.86 -9.03 15.20
CA GLY A 82 9.89 -8.09 14.64
C GLY A 82 9.59 -6.88 15.52
N ARG A 83 10.51 -6.52 16.43
CA ARG A 83 10.35 -5.34 17.28
C ARG A 83 10.70 -4.07 16.52
N TYR A 84 10.06 -2.97 16.88
CA TYR A 84 10.24 -1.66 16.28
C TYR A 84 10.74 -0.66 17.31
N SER A 85 11.56 0.27 16.85
CA SER A 85 12.06 1.40 17.64
C SER A 85 12.22 2.64 16.74
N LEU A 86 12.56 3.77 17.33
CA LEU A 86 12.77 5.03 16.63
C LEU A 86 14.22 5.47 16.73
N LEU A 87 14.76 6.00 15.65
CA LEU A 87 16.01 6.74 15.63
C LEU A 87 15.73 8.20 15.27
N LYS A 88 16.26 9.14 16.03
CA LYS A 88 16.11 10.57 15.72
C LYS A 88 17.42 11.16 15.23
N VAL A 89 17.38 11.88 14.12
CA VAL A 89 18.53 12.61 13.59
C VAL A 89 18.78 13.83 14.45
N ARG A 90 19.93 13.88 15.11
CA ARG A 90 20.38 15.01 15.90
C ARG A 90 21.09 16.04 15.03
N ARG A 91 21.99 15.57 14.18
CA ARG A 91 22.83 16.43 13.32
C ARG A 91 23.26 15.69 12.07
N VAL A 92 23.46 16.43 10.98
CA VAL A 92 24.03 15.93 9.73
C VAL A 92 25.30 16.71 9.43
N GLY A 93 26.38 15.99 9.10
CA GLY A 93 27.69 16.55 8.81
C GLY A 93 28.36 15.81 7.65
N GLY A 94 28.37 16.43 6.47
CA GLY A 94 28.94 15.81 5.27
C GLY A 94 28.23 14.48 4.93
N ASN A 95 28.95 13.36 5.07
CA ASN A 95 28.41 12.02 4.83
C ASN A 95 27.86 11.34 6.10
N ASN A 96 28.05 11.96 7.26
CA ASN A 96 27.75 11.39 8.56
C ASN A 96 26.44 11.97 9.11
N VAL A 97 25.63 11.11 9.71
CA VAL A 97 24.35 11.40 10.33
C VAL A 97 24.46 10.97 11.78
N GLU A 98 24.45 11.94 12.69
CA GLU A 98 24.44 11.73 14.14
C GLU A 98 22.99 11.46 14.57
N LEU A 99 22.77 10.31 15.18
CA LEU A 99 21.48 9.75 15.54
C LEU A 99 21.42 9.48 17.04
N VAL A 100 20.22 9.48 17.58
CA VAL A 100 19.92 9.06 18.94
C VAL A 100 18.85 7.98 18.88
N ALA A 101 19.10 6.84 19.52
CA ALA A 101 18.13 5.75 19.59
C ALA A 101 17.08 6.03 20.66
N ASN A 102 15.88 5.52 20.45
CA ASN A 102 14.89 5.41 21.50
C ASN A 102 15.29 4.32 22.50
N ASP A 103 15.15 4.58 23.79
CA ASP A 103 15.43 3.61 24.84
C ASP A 103 14.33 2.53 24.92
N TYR A 104 13.21 2.73 24.21
CA TYR A 104 12.08 1.82 24.17
C TYR A 104 11.91 1.17 22.79
N GLN A 105 11.32 -0.02 22.83
CA GLN A 105 10.94 -0.81 21.66
C GLN A 105 9.52 -1.32 21.85
N VAL A 106 8.82 -1.56 20.75
CA VAL A 106 7.47 -2.15 20.73
C VAL A 106 7.42 -3.33 19.79
N ASP A 107 6.58 -4.31 20.11
CA ASP A 107 6.44 -5.53 19.29
C ASP A 107 5.61 -5.31 18.02
N ASN A 108 4.88 -4.19 17.93
CA ASN A 108 4.02 -3.84 16.80
C ASN A 108 4.55 -2.60 16.06
N ASN A 109 4.31 -2.55 14.75
CA ASN A 109 4.65 -1.41 13.90
C ASN A 109 3.72 -0.19 14.09
N SER A 110 2.71 -0.29 14.95
CA SER A 110 1.73 0.79 15.17
C SER A 110 1.04 0.67 16.54
N PRO A 111 0.82 1.80 17.26
CA PRO A 111 1.24 3.16 16.94
C PRO A 111 2.64 3.48 17.50
N LEU A 112 3.57 3.86 16.64
CA LEU A 112 4.92 4.29 17.03
C LEU A 112 4.99 5.74 17.50
N HIS A 113 3.93 6.53 17.29
CA HIS A 113 3.84 7.91 17.77
C HIS A 113 4.11 8.00 19.28
N ASP A 114 3.66 7.03 20.07
CA ASP A 114 3.87 7.04 21.52
C ASP A 114 5.35 6.97 21.90
N LEU A 115 6.21 6.44 21.03
CA LEU A 115 7.65 6.39 21.24
C LEU A 115 8.30 7.75 20.94
N ASN A 116 7.64 8.60 20.16
CA ASN A 116 8.18 9.90 19.73
C ASN A 116 8.05 11.01 20.80
N SER A 117 8.41 10.70 22.05
CA SER A 117 8.54 11.69 23.11
C SER A 117 10.02 11.98 23.36
N PRO A 118 10.44 13.26 23.52
CA PRO A 118 11.85 13.63 23.75
C PRO A 118 12.53 12.87 24.91
N GLU A 119 11.75 12.54 25.93
CA GLU A 119 12.16 11.84 27.16
C GLU A 119 12.42 10.34 26.97
N LYS A 120 11.96 9.75 25.86
CA LYS A 120 12.16 8.33 25.52
C LYS A 120 13.41 8.09 24.68
N TYR A 121 14.06 9.15 24.22
CA TYR A 121 15.32 9.05 23.49
C TYR A 121 16.50 8.99 24.47
N GLY A 122 17.45 8.10 24.16
CA GLY A 122 18.67 7.95 24.92
C GLY A 122 19.53 9.22 24.90
N LYS A 123 20.59 9.23 25.70
CA LYS A 123 21.52 10.37 25.80
C LYS A 123 22.75 10.22 24.93
N GLU A 124 23.06 8.99 24.52
CA GLU A 124 24.26 8.67 23.77
C GLU A 124 23.99 8.74 22.27
N PRO A 125 24.58 9.72 21.57
CA PRO A 125 24.51 9.75 20.12
C PRO A 125 25.45 8.71 19.52
N PHE A 126 25.05 8.16 18.40
CA PHE A 126 25.92 7.35 17.53
C PHE A 126 25.87 7.91 16.11
N THR A 127 26.84 7.54 15.30
CA THR A 127 26.94 8.06 13.92
C THR A 127 26.74 6.91 12.94
N LEU A 128 25.89 7.14 11.94
CA LEU A 128 25.83 6.34 10.73
C LEU A 128 26.17 7.19 9.53
N THR A 129 26.71 6.56 8.50
CA THR A 129 26.88 7.16 7.18
C THR A 129 25.59 7.09 6.38
N ARG A 130 25.44 7.95 5.37
CA ARG A 130 24.33 7.85 4.42
C ARG A 130 24.27 6.49 3.73
N LEU A 131 25.44 5.87 3.49
CA LEU A 131 25.52 4.53 2.91
C LEU A 131 24.94 3.46 3.86
N GLU A 132 25.24 3.54 5.16
CA GLU A 132 24.69 2.62 6.15
C GLU A 132 23.17 2.75 6.28
N LEU A 133 22.64 3.98 6.28
CA LEU A 133 21.19 4.21 6.25
C LEU A 133 20.53 3.57 5.02
N GLN A 134 21.15 3.69 3.84
CA GLN A 134 20.67 3.02 2.63
C GLN A 134 20.77 1.49 2.72
N ILE A 135 21.82 0.96 3.34
CA ILE A 135 21.95 -0.48 3.58
C ILE A 135 20.85 -0.95 4.52
N MET A 136 20.55 -0.22 5.60
CA MET A 136 19.46 -0.54 6.52
C MET A 136 18.10 -0.52 5.83
N ARG A 137 17.83 0.46 4.96
CA ARG A 137 16.61 0.50 4.12
C ARG A 137 16.51 -0.73 3.21
N ARG A 138 17.60 -1.07 2.50
CA ARG A 138 17.65 -2.26 1.62
C ARG A 138 17.50 -3.59 2.37
N LYS A 139 17.88 -3.62 3.65
CA LYS A 139 17.71 -4.78 4.53
C LYS A 139 16.34 -4.81 5.23
N ASP A 140 15.44 -3.89 4.90
CA ASP A 140 14.13 -3.76 5.56
C ASP A 140 14.25 -3.53 7.09
N GLN A 141 15.37 -2.94 7.51
CA GLN A 141 15.63 -2.56 8.90
C GLN A 141 15.20 -1.12 9.17
N LEU A 142 15.06 -0.30 8.14
CA LEU A 142 14.52 1.06 8.21
C LEU A 142 13.26 1.11 7.36
N THR A 143 12.10 1.15 8.00
CA THR A 143 10.80 0.94 7.34
C THR A 143 10.09 2.23 6.99
N ASP A 144 10.37 3.33 7.69
CA ASP A 144 9.67 4.60 7.51
C ASP A 144 10.56 5.80 7.88
N VAL A 145 10.28 6.96 7.29
CA VAL A 145 10.94 8.23 7.59
C VAL A 145 9.93 9.36 7.78
N ASP A 146 9.78 9.77 9.03
CA ASP A 146 8.97 10.92 9.41
C ASP A 146 9.82 12.19 9.49
N ARG A 147 9.29 13.27 8.90
CA ARG A 147 9.83 14.62 9.07
C ARG A 147 8.75 15.51 9.73
N PRO A 148 8.90 15.86 11.02
CA PRO A 148 7.99 16.77 11.72
C PRO A 148 8.13 18.23 11.26
#